data_AF-A0A0A9VN89-F1
#
_entry.id   AF-A0A0A9VN89-F1
#
_cell.length_a   1.000
_cell.length_b   1.000
_cell.length_c   1.000
_cell.angle_alpha   90.00
_cell.angle_beta   90.00
_cell.angle_gamma   90.00
#
_symmetry.space_group_name_H-M   'P 1'
#
loop_
_entity.id
_entity.type
_entity.pdbx_description
1 polymer ?
#
loop_
_entity_poly.entity_id
_entity_poly.type
_entity_poly.pdbx_seq_one_letter_code
_entity_poly.pdbx_strand_id
1 'polypeptide(L)'
;MDIGARPPCPFNFDASNLKKEWDDWLQNFRIFLIASKRKKDGDETKIAMLLNQLGPKGVDIYNTLLADALTAATSTVALEDDKESATPRQTKASGSTSVLSKFVDVIAAFNEYFSPRKNTLHERCKFNQLMLRPGQPLLEFITQLKSAAASCEFAERNNMIRDRIVAQVPDQRLLNRLLDVGDELT
;
A
#
# COMPACT_ATOMS: atom_id res chain seq x y z
N MET A 1 -22.20 34.78 19.40
CA MET A 1 -22.47 33.64 18.48
C MET A 1 -21.31 32.70 18.64
N ASP A 2 -21.57 31.50 19.14
CA ASP A 2 -20.56 30.45 19.22
C ASP A 2 -20.30 29.99 17.77
N ILE A 3 -19.18 30.45 17.18
CA ILE A 3 -18.83 30.06 15.81
C ILE A 3 -18.28 28.64 15.91
N GLY A 4 -19.21 27.68 15.95
CA GLY A 4 -18.88 26.26 15.91
C GLY A 4 -18.02 25.99 14.68
N ALA A 5 -16.87 25.37 14.89
CA ALA A 5 -15.99 24.98 13.80
C ALA A 5 -16.76 24.07 12.83
N ARG A 6 -16.71 24.40 11.53
CA ARG A 6 -17.38 23.61 10.51
C ARG A 6 -16.71 22.23 10.40
N PRO A 7 -17.47 21.12 10.53
CA PRO A 7 -16.91 19.79 10.31
C PRO A 7 -16.53 19.58 8.83
N PRO A 8 -15.60 18.66 8.53
CA PRO A 8 -15.33 18.26 7.15
C PRO A 8 -16.58 17.76 6.44
N CYS A 9 -16.61 17.84 5.11
CA CYS A 9 -17.63 17.12 4.35
C CYS A 9 -17.50 15.61 4.59
N PRO A 10 -18.59 14.83 4.40
CA PRO A 10 -18.51 13.38 4.44
C PRO A 10 -17.43 12.87 3.49
N PHE A 11 -16.63 11.91 3.94
CA PHE A 11 -15.56 11.32 3.13
C PHE A 11 -16.13 10.52 1.97
N ASN A 12 -15.62 10.74 0.76
CA ASN A 12 -16.06 10.02 -0.43
C ASN A 12 -15.24 8.73 -0.66
N PHE A 13 -15.74 7.61 -0.14
CA PHE A 13 -15.13 6.28 -0.32
C PHE A 13 -15.17 5.76 -1.76
N ASP A 14 -15.89 6.41 -2.67
CA ASP A 14 -16.04 6.00 -4.07
C ASP A 14 -15.26 6.92 -5.02
N ALA A 15 -14.36 7.77 -4.48
CA ALA A 15 -13.53 8.67 -5.27
C ALA A 15 -12.58 7.90 -6.20
N SER A 16 -12.43 8.37 -7.45
CA SER A 16 -11.50 7.77 -8.42
C SER A 16 -10.03 7.80 -7.97
N ASN A 17 -9.67 8.82 -7.17
CA ASN A 17 -8.36 8.93 -6.53
C ASN A 17 -8.54 9.01 -5.01
N LEU A 18 -8.70 7.83 -4.39
CA LEU A 18 -8.89 7.69 -2.94
C LEU A 18 -7.75 8.32 -2.13
N LYS A 19 -6.51 8.23 -2.61
CA LYS A 19 -5.36 8.82 -1.92
C LYS A 19 -5.49 10.34 -1.83
N LYS A 20 -5.80 11.00 -2.94
CA LYS A 20 -5.98 12.45 -2.98
C LYS A 20 -7.18 12.87 -2.13
N GLU A 21 -8.31 12.15 -2.25
CA GLU A 21 -9.51 12.41 -1.44
C GLU A 21 -9.20 12.31 0.06
N TRP A 22 -8.44 11.29 0.47
CA TRP A 22 -8.01 11.11 1.86
C TRP A 22 -7.08 12.23 2.34
N ASP A 23 -6.10 12.64 1.53
CA ASP A 23 -5.19 13.74 1.89
C ASP A 23 -5.96 15.07 2.10
N ASP A 24 -6.85 15.40 1.16
CA ASP A 24 -7.66 16.63 1.20
C ASP A 24 -8.64 16.60 2.39
N TRP A 25 -9.31 15.46 2.61
CA TRP A 25 -10.24 15.28 3.72
C TRP A 25 -9.54 15.34 5.08
N LEU A 26 -8.39 14.66 5.21
CA LEU A 26 -7.61 14.65 6.44
C LEU A 26 -7.07 16.05 6.78
N GLN A 27 -6.70 16.85 5.77
CA GLN A 27 -6.35 18.25 5.97
C GLN A 27 -7.52 19.03 6.56
N ASN A 28 -8.73 18.88 6.02
CA ASN A 28 -9.93 19.52 6.55
C ASN A 28 -10.26 19.05 7.97
N PHE A 29 -10.08 17.76 8.26
CA PHE A 29 -10.25 17.21 9.61
C PHE A 29 -9.25 17.82 10.61
N ARG A 30 -7.98 18.00 10.22
CA ARG A 30 -6.97 18.67 11.05
C ARG A 30 -7.32 20.14 11.31
N ILE A 31 -7.79 20.85 10.29
CA ILE A 31 -8.28 22.23 10.44
C ILE A 31 -9.44 22.26 11.44
N PHE A 32 -10.39 21.35 11.31
CA PHE A 32 -11.52 21.22 12.24
C PHE A 32 -11.06 20.95 13.68
N LEU A 33 -10.09 20.06 13.91
CA LEU A 33 -9.53 19.83 15.26
C LEU A 33 -8.88 21.09 15.86
N ILE A 34 -8.19 21.88 15.03
CA ILE A 34 -7.57 23.15 15.45
C ILE A 34 -8.64 24.19 15.78
N ALA A 35 -9.58 24.40 14.86
CA ALA A 35 -10.65 25.40 14.99
C ALA A 35 -11.60 25.08 16.16
N SER A 36 -11.85 23.79 16.42
CA SER A 36 -12.63 23.32 17.58
C SER A 36 -11.87 23.40 18.91
N LYS A 37 -10.59 23.81 18.90
CA LYS A 37 -9.67 23.80 20.05
C LYS A 37 -9.42 22.42 20.66
N ARG A 38 -9.64 21.35 19.88
CA ARG A 38 -9.51 19.93 20.27
C ARG A 38 -8.19 19.28 19.88
N LYS A 39 -7.28 20.05 19.26
CA LYS A 39 -5.94 19.56 18.92
C LYS A 39 -5.15 19.06 20.14
N LYS A 40 -5.44 19.60 21.33
CA LYS A 40 -4.78 19.20 22.60
C LYS A 40 -5.45 18.02 23.30
N ASP A 41 -6.60 17.55 22.80
CA ASP A 41 -7.34 16.44 23.39
C ASP A 41 -6.53 15.13 23.32
N GLY A 42 -6.89 14.15 24.14
CA GLY A 42 -6.26 12.83 24.14
C GLY A 42 -6.42 12.09 22.81
N ASP A 43 -5.53 11.15 22.54
CA ASP A 43 -5.54 10.39 21.29
C ASP A 43 -6.83 9.59 21.11
N GLU A 44 -7.36 8.99 22.18
CA GLU A 44 -8.65 8.30 22.18
C GLU A 44 -9.79 9.19 21.69
N THR A 45 -9.86 10.43 22.19
CA THR A 45 -10.88 11.41 21.76
C THR A 45 -10.71 11.76 20.28
N LYS A 46 -9.47 11.97 19.83
CA LYS A 46 -9.19 12.28 18.41
C LYS A 46 -9.55 11.12 17.49
N ILE A 47 -9.25 9.88 17.90
CA ILE A 47 -9.61 8.66 17.17
C ILE A 47 -11.14 8.51 17.12
N ALA A 48 -11.82 8.67 18.26
CA ALA A 48 -13.29 8.62 18.30
C ALA A 48 -13.93 9.68 17.40
N MET A 49 -13.40 10.91 17.39
CA MET A 49 -13.85 11.96 16.48
C MET A 49 -13.61 11.63 15.01
N LEU A 50 -12.45 11.04 14.68
CA LEU A 50 -12.13 10.58 13.33
C LEU A 50 -13.15 9.55 12.85
N LEU A 51 -13.36 8.50 13.65
CA LEU A 51 -14.28 7.41 13.32
C LEU A 51 -15.73 7.89 13.24
N ASN A 52 -16.12 8.83 14.10
CA ASN A 52 -17.44 9.45 14.04
C ASN A 52 -17.66 10.21 12.72
N GLN A 53 -16.64 10.90 12.20
CA GLN A 53 -16.74 11.63 10.92
C GLN A 53 -16.66 10.72 9.70
N LEU A 54 -15.95 9.59 9.78
CA LEU A 54 -15.87 8.60 8.70
C LEU A 54 -17.09 7.66 8.65
N GLY A 55 -17.83 7.55 9.76
CA GLY A 55 -19.03 6.73 9.86
C GLY A 55 -18.74 5.22 9.82
N PRO A 56 -19.79 4.38 9.60
CA PRO A 56 -19.69 2.92 9.70
C PRO A 56 -18.59 2.32 8.81
N LYS A 57 -18.49 2.76 7.55
CA LYS A 57 -17.43 2.31 6.63
C LYS A 57 -16.03 2.58 7.18
N GLY A 58 -15.81 3.74 7.81
CA GLY A 58 -14.54 4.07 8.45
C GLY A 58 -14.21 3.20 9.65
N VAL A 59 -15.23 2.84 10.43
CA VAL A 59 -15.10 1.91 11.57
C VAL A 59 -14.72 0.51 11.10
N ASP A 60 -15.33 0.03 10.01
CA ASP A 60 -15.00 -1.29 9.45
C ASP A 60 -13.54 -1.36 8.97
N ILE A 61 -13.06 -0.30 8.30
CA ILE A 61 -11.65 -0.18 7.89
C ILE A 61 -10.75 -0.17 9.13
N TYR A 62 -11.08 0.63 10.14
CA TYR A 62 -10.31 0.69 11.38
C TYR A 62 -10.20 -0.68 12.08
N ASN A 63 -11.29 -1.43 12.16
CA ASN A 63 -11.29 -2.78 12.75
C ASN A 63 -10.42 -3.75 11.95
N THR A 64 -10.40 -3.63 10.62
CA THR A 64 -9.52 -4.42 9.75
C THR A 64 -8.06 -4.08 10.01
N LEU A 65 -7.72 -2.79 10.08
CA LEU A 65 -6.36 -2.32 10.40
C LEU A 65 -5.90 -2.79 11.79
N LEU A 66 -6.80 -2.84 12.76
CA LEU A 66 -6.51 -3.35 14.09
C LEU A 66 -6.22 -4.86 14.06
N ALA A 67 -6.99 -5.63 13.29
CA ALA A 67 -6.77 -7.05 13.11
C ALA A 67 -5.42 -7.32 12.42
N ASP A 68 -5.11 -6.60 11.33
CA ASP A 68 -3.83 -6.70 10.62
C ASP A 68 -2.66 -6.41 11.56
N ALA A 69 -2.75 -5.36 12.38
CA ALA A 69 -1.72 -5.01 13.36
C ALA A 69 -1.54 -6.08 14.45
N LEU A 70 -2.62 -6.73 14.91
CA LEU A 70 -2.58 -7.83 15.87
C LEU A 70 -1.92 -9.09 15.27
N THR A 71 -2.21 -9.40 14.00
CA THR A 71 -1.58 -10.53 13.30
C THR A 71 -0.09 -10.31 13.10
N ALA A 72 0.33 -9.10 12.71
CA ALA A 72 1.73 -8.74 12.54
C ALA A 72 2.52 -8.85 13.86
N ALA A 73 1.93 -8.45 14.98
CA ALA A 73 2.56 -8.56 16.31
C ALA A 73 2.72 -10.02 16.80
N THR A 74 1.89 -10.95 16.30
CA THR A 74 1.96 -12.37 16.68
C THR A 74 3.02 -13.12 15.85
N SER A 75 3.28 -12.69 14.61
CA SER A 75 4.29 -13.30 13.73
C SER A 75 5.74 -13.02 14.12
N THR A 76 6.02 -12.04 15.00
CA THR A 76 7.39 -11.72 15.46
C THR A 76 7.90 -12.60 16.61
N VAL A 77 7.15 -13.60 17.07
CA VAL A 77 7.49 -14.41 18.27
C VAL A 77 7.84 -15.88 17.94
N ALA A 78 7.84 -16.32 16.68
CA ALA A 78 8.05 -17.73 16.34
C ALA A 78 9.49 -18.06 15.90
N LEU A 79 10.43 -18.02 16.86
CA LEU A 79 11.63 -18.87 16.92
C LEU A 79 12.12 -18.85 18.39
N GLU A 80 11.69 -19.81 19.22
CA GLU A 80 12.47 -20.48 20.27
C GLU A 80 11.60 -21.54 21.01
N ASP A 81 11.94 -22.80 20.72
CA ASP A 81 11.97 -24.03 21.52
C ASP A 81 10.77 -24.58 22.34
N ASP A 82 10.62 -25.89 22.14
CA ASP A 82 9.83 -26.89 22.84
C ASP A 82 9.90 -26.83 24.38
N LYS A 83 8.73 -26.83 25.06
CA LYS A 83 8.41 -27.89 26.05
C LYS A 83 6.95 -27.88 26.52
N GLU A 84 6.55 -29.08 26.87
CA GLU A 84 5.22 -29.65 27.01
C GLU A 84 4.52 -29.47 28.38
N SER A 85 3.18 -29.53 28.33
CA SER A 85 2.20 -29.90 29.37
C SER A 85 1.90 -28.97 30.56
N ALA A 86 0.65 -28.48 30.65
CA ALA A 86 -0.35 -28.93 31.64
C ALA A 86 -1.67 -28.07 31.66
N THR A 87 -2.80 -28.75 31.39
CA THR A 87 -4.19 -28.62 31.91
C THR A 87 -4.96 -27.27 31.94
N PRO A 88 -6.25 -27.22 31.49
CA PRO A 88 -7.01 -25.98 31.32
C PRO A 88 -7.79 -25.53 32.56
N ARG A 89 -7.72 -24.24 32.90
CA ARG A 89 -8.64 -23.59 33.85
C ARG A 89 -9.02 -22.19 33.35
N GLN A 90 -10.32 -22.02 33.13
CA GLN A 90 -10.96 -20.77 32.72
C GLN A 90 -10.67 -19.63 33.72
N THR A 91 -10.14 -18.52 33.21
CA THR A 91 -10.27 -17.21 33.87
C THR A 91 -10.27 -16.09 32.82
N LYS A 92 -11.47 -15.52 32.63
CA LYS A 92 -11.79 -14.10 32.37
C LYS A 92 -11.05 -13.39 31.21
N ALA A 93 -11.78 -13.23 30.10
CA ALA A 93 -11.48 -12.28 29.04
C ALA A 93 -11.53 -10.84 29.57
N SER A 94 -10.36 -10.22 29.72
CA SER A 94 -10.20 -8.77 29.81
C SER A 94 -8.72 -8.44 29.60
N GLY A 95 -8.25 -8.58 28.37
CA GLY A 95 -6.92 -8.14 27.93
C GLY A 95 -7.08 -7.15 26.78
N SER A 96 -7.24 -5.86 27.10
CA SER A 96 -7.23 -4.79 26.10
C SER A 96 -5.79 -4.51 25.69
N THR A 97 -5.26 -5.32 24.77
CA THR A 97 -3.98 -5.03 24.10
C THR A 97 -4.25 -3.99 23.03
N SER A 98 -4.13 -2.71 23.38
CA SER A 98 -4.41 -1.57 22.50
C SER A 98 -3.26 -1.35 21.52
N VAL A 99 -3.27 -2.10 20.41
CA VAL A 99 -2.21 -2.07 19.38
C VAL A 99 -2.21 -0.79 18.54
N LEU A 100 -3.32 -0.02 18.53
CA LEU A 100 -3.44 1.26 17.84
C LEU A 100 -3.97 2.36 18.78
N SER A 101 -3.25 2.62 19.87
CA SER A 101 -3.63 3.60 20.90
C SER A 101 -3.31 5.05 20.57
N LYS A 102 -2.38 5.30 19.65
CA LYS A 102 -1.94 6.66 19.30
C LYS A 102 -2.61 7.15 18.04
N PHE A 103 -3.05 8.40 18.07
CA PHE A 103 -3.70 9.03 16.92
C PHE A 103 -2.78 9.08 15.69
N VAL A 104 -1.48 9.27 15.89
CA VAL A 104 -0.48 9.29 14.81
C VAL A 104 -0.41 7.94 14.09
N ASP A 105 -0.43 6.84 14.84
CA ASP A 105 -0.32 5.49 14.29
C ASP A 105 -1.58 5.11 13.52
N VAL A 106 -2.77 5.50 14.03
CA VAL A 106 -4.05 5.34 13.32
C VAL A 106 -4.03 6.10 11.99
N ILE A 107 -3.60 7.37 11.99
CA ILE A 107 -3.51 8.14 10.75
C ILE A 107 -2.50 7.53 9.77
N ALA A 108 -1.38 6.99 10.26
CA ALA A 108 -0.42 6.29 9.41
C ALA A 108 -1.02 5.04 8.76
N ALA A 109 -1.75 4.22 9.53
CA ALA A 109 -2.42 3.03 9.01
C ALA A 109 -3.49 3.39 7.96
N PHE A 110 -4.29 4.44 8.17
CA PHE A 110 -5.23 4.92 7.15
C PHE A 110 -4.53 5.49 5.91
N ASN A 111 -3.41 6.22 6.08
CA ASN A 111 -2.61 6.71 4.94
C ASN A 111 -2.11 5.55 4.08
N GLU A 112 -1.66 4.46 4.70
CA GLU A 112 -1.22 3.25 3.99
C GLU A 112 -2.40 2.54 3.32
N TYR A 113 -3.53 2.39 4.02
CA TYR A 113 -4.74 1.77 3.47
C TYR A 113 -5.24 2.46 2.21
N PHE A 114 -5.29 3.80 2.21
CA PHE A 114 -5.73 4.60 1.06
C PHE A 114 -4.62 4.92 0.06
N SER A 115 -3.39 4.46 0.31
CA SER A 115 -2.33 4.59 -0.69
C SER A 115 -2.70 3.76 -1.92
N PRO A 116 -2.37 4.23 -3.14
CA PRO A 116 -2.63 3.46 -4.34
C PRO A 116 -1.94 2.10 -4.20
N ARG A 117 -2.75 1.04 -4.07
CA ARG A 117 -2.21 -0.32 -4.06
C ARG A 117 -1.57 -0.54 -5.43
N LYS A 118 -0.26 -0.81 -5.44
CA LYS A 118 0.44 -1.16 -6.67
C LYS A 118 -0.22 -2.42 -7.21
N ASN A 119 -0.95 -2.27 -8.30
CA ASN A 119 -1.52 -3.41 -8.98
C ASN A 119 -0.41 -3.99 -9.86
N THR A 120 0.29 -5.00 -9.34
CA THR A 120 1.38 -5.67 -10.04
C THR A 120 0.96 -6.11 -11.45
N LEU A 121 -0.30 -6.52 -11.65
CA LEU A 121 -0.82 -6.87 -12.97
C LEU A 121 -0.90 -5.65 -13.91
N HIS A 122 -1.31 -4.49 -13.41
CA HIS A 122 -1.32 -3.26 -14.20
C HIS A 122 0.08 -2.81 -14.61
N GLU A 123 1.04 -2.86 -13.68
CA GLU A 123 2.45 -2.55 -13.97
C GLU A 123 3.04 -3.52 -15.00
N ARG A 124 2.77 -4.83 -14.85
CA ARG A 124 3.18 -5.85 -15.82
C ARG A 124 2.53 -5.64 -17.18
N CYS A 125 1.26 -5.25 -17.21
CA CYS A 125 0.55 -4.92 -18.44
C CYS A 125 1.23 -3.72 -19.15
N LYS A 126 1.51 -2.64 -18.43
CA LYS A 126 2.24 -1.47 -18.94
C LYS A 126 3.63 -1.85 -19.45
N PHE A 127 4.38 -2.68 -18.73
CA PHE A 127 5.68 -3.19 -19.15
C PHE A 127 5.59 -3.95 -20.49
N ASN A 128 4.62 -4.86 -20.62
CA ASN A 128 4.43 -5.67 -21.83
C ASN A 128 3.90 -4.86 -23.03
N GLN A 129 3.31 -3.69 -22.79
CA GLN A 129 2.89 -2.75 -23.82
C GLN A 129 4.02 -1.84 -24.32
N LEU A 130 5.19 -1.84 -23.68
CA LEU A 130 6.34 -1.09 -24.19
C LEU A 130 6.84 -1.70 -25.50
N MET A 131 6.92 -0.84 -26.51
CA MET A 131 7.37 -1.17 -27.86
C MET A 131 8.53 -0.27 -28.28
N LEU A 132 9.52 -0.83 -28.97
CA LEU A 132 10.61 -0.06 -29.54
C LEU A 132 10.07 0.80 -30.68
N ARG A 133 10.13 2.12 -30.56
CA ARG A 133 9.62 3.03 -31.58
C ARG A 133 10.58 3.11 -32.78
N PRO A 134 10.07 3.35 -34.01
CA PRO A 134 10.93 3.60 -35.16
C PRO A 134 11.89 4.77 -34.89
N GLY A 135 13.19 4.54 -35.07
CA GLY A 135 14.24 5.54 -34.83
C GLY A 135 14.63 5.75 -33.36
N GLN A 136 14.03 5.04 -32.40
CA GLN A 136 14.44 5.09 -31.00
C GLN A 136 15.76 4.32 -30.79
N PRO A 137 16.76 4.90 -30.08
CA PRO A 137 17.95 4.17 -29.69
C PRO A 137 17.63 3.00 -28.77
N LEU A 138 18.24 1.83 -29.01
CA LEU A 138 18.03 0.62 -28.21
C LEU A 138 18.33 0.84 -26.72
N LEU A 139 19.39 1.60 -26.40
CA LEU A 139 19.78 1.89 -25.02
C LEU A 139 18.68 2.67 -24.26
N GLU A 140 17.98 3.58 -24.93
CA GLU A 140 16.86 4.32 -24.34
C GLU A 140 15.69 3.36 -24.04
N PHE A 141 15.41 2.44 -24.97
CA PHE A 141 14.37 1.42 -24.76
C PHE A 141 14.70 0.47 -23.60
N ILE A 142 15.94 0.02 -23.49
CA ILE A 142 16.42 -0.79 -22.35
C ILE A 142 16.22 -0.02 -21.03
N THR A 143 16.50 1.28 -21.03
CA THR A 143 16.30 2.13 -19.86
C THR A 143 14.81 2.22 -19.47
N GLN A 144 13.91 2.36 -20.44
CA GLN A 144 12.46 2.35 -20.22
C GLN A 144 11.99 1.00 -19.65
N LEU A 145 12.45 -0.11 -20.21
CA LEU A 145 12.15 -1.46 -19.71
C LEU A 145 12.65 -1.66 -18.27
N LYS A 146 13.89 -1.28 -17.97
CA LYS A 146 14.46 -1.35 -16.61
C LYS A 146 13.65 -0.52 -15.62
N SER A 147 13.25 0.70 -16.00
CA SER A 147 12.43 1.55 -15.16
C SER A 147 11.03 0.96 -14.91
N ALA A 148 10.38 0.39 -15.92
CA ALA A 148 9.05 -0.21 -15.77
C ALA A 148 9.09 -1.55 -15.00
N ALA A 149 10.13 -2.36 -15.21
CA ALA A 149 10.27 -3.65 -14.52
C ALA A 149 10.53 -3.51 -13.01
N ALA A 150 10.92 -2.32 -12.53
CA ALA A 150 11.13 -2.04 -11.12
C ALA A 150 9.84 -2.15 -10.29
N SER A 151 8.68 -1.85 -10.87
CA SER A 151 7.36 -1.93 -10.21
C SER A 151 6.58 -3.22 -10.49
N CYS A 152 7.13 -4.14 -11.29
CA CYS A 152 6.43 -5.33 -11.77
C CYS A 152 6.60 -6.59 -10.89
N GLU A 153 7.45 -6.54 -9.86
CA GLU A 153 7.71 -7.66 -8.94
C GLU A 153 8.01 -8.98 -9.69
N PHE A 154 8.82 -8.93 -10.74
CA PHE A 154 9.27 -10.12 -11.44
C PHE A 154 10.33 -10.85 -10.60
N ALA A 155 10.18 -12.17 -10.45
CA ALA A 155 11.19 -13.01 -9.80
C ALA A 155 12.53 -12.93 -10.55
N GLU A 156 12.47 -13.01 -11.88
CA GLU A 156 13.64 -12.92 -12.77
C GLU A 156 13.55 -11.67 -13.64
N ARG A 157 13.79 -10.50 -13.04
CA ARG A 157 13.66 -9.20 -13.72
C ARG A 157 14.47 -9.11 -15.02
N ASN A 158 15.71 -9.57 -15.01
CA ASN A 158 16.60 -9.48 -16.18
C ASN A 158 16.08 -10.33 -17.33
N ASN A 159 15.55 -11.53 -17.04
CA ASN A 159 15.00 -12.43 -18.03
C ASN A 159 13.78 -11.80 -18.71
N MET A 160 12.89 -11.17 -17.95
CA MET A 160 11.73 -10.47 -18.53
C MET A 160 12.13 -9.29 -19.43
N ILE A 161 13.15 -8.53 -19.04
CA ILE A 161 13.68 -7.43 -19.87
C ILE A 161 14.30 -7.99 -21.16
N ARG A 162 15.10 -9.05 -21.03
CA ARG A 162 15.75 -9.73 -22.15
C ARG A 162 14.72 -10.27 -23.14
N ASP A 163 13.71 -11.01 -22.67
CA ASP A 163 12.63 -11.56 -23.50
C ASP A 163 11.89 -10.46 -24.23
N ARG A 164 11.67 -9.31 -23.57
CA ARG A 164 11.04 -8.15 -24.21
C ARG A 164 11.92 -7.52 -25.29
N ILE A 165 13.24 -7.45 -25.09
CA ILE A 165 14.17 -6.97 -26.13
C ILE A 165 14.14 -7.90 -27.34
N VAL A 166 14.27 -9.21 -27.11
CA VAL A 166 14.25 -10.26 -28.15
C VAL A 166 12.94 -10.20 -28.96
N ALA A 167 11.79 -10.04 -28.27
CA ALA A 167 10.48 -9.90 -28.90
C ALA A 167 10.28 -8.59 -29.69
N GLN A 168 11.21 -7.64 -29.59
CA GLN A 168 11.18 -6.35 -30.31
C GLN A 168 12.23 -6.25 -31.41
N VAL A 169 13.05 -7.28 -31.64
CA VAL A 169 14.04 -7.30 -32.72
C VAL A 169 13.32 -7.53 -34.06
N PRO A 170 13.34 -6.56 -35.01
CA PRO A 170 12.68 -6.73 -36.29
C PRO A 170 13.50 -7.57 -37.29
N ASP A 171 14.83 -7.62 -37.13
CA ASP A 171 15.73 -8.36 -38.02
C ASP A 171 15.79 -9.84 -37.63
N GLN A 172 15.26 -10.71 -38.50
CA GLN A 172 15.23 -12.14 -38.24
C GLN A 172 16.58 -12.83 -38.22
N ARG A 173 17.58 -12.32 -38.94
CA ARG A 173 18.93 -12.89 -38.89
C ARG A 173 19.57 -12.59 -37.54
N LEU A 174 19.40 -11.36 -37.05
CA LEU A 174 19.86 -10.97 -35.72
C LEU A 174 19.11 -11.74 -34.64
N LEU A 175 17.78 -11.90 -34.77
CA LEU A 175 16.98 -12.69 -33.84
C LEU A 175 17.51 -14.13 -33.74
N ASN A 176 17.69 -14.81 -34.87
CA ASN A 176 18.20 -16.18 -34.87
C ASN A 176 19.57 -16.28 -34.18
N ARG A 177 20.49 -15.34 -34.46
CA ARG A 177 21.79 -15.30 -33.78
C ARG A 177 21.68 -15.06 -32.27
N LEU A 178 20.73 -14.25 -31.82
CA LEU A 178 20.49 -14.02 -30.39
C LEU A 178 19.89 -15.25 -29.71
N LEU A 179 19.03 -15.99 -30.42
CA LEU A 179 18.44 -17.24 -29.94
C LEU A 179 19.48 -18.36 -29.87
N ASP A 180 20.42 -18.42 -30.82
CA ASP A 180 21.53 -19.40 -30.83
C ASP A 180 22.46 -19.26 -29.61
N VAL A 181 22.64 -18.04 -29.10
CA VAL A 181 23.44 -17.78 -27.88
C VAL A 181 22.71 -18.23 -26.61
N GLY A 182 21.37 -18.33 -26.64
CA GLY A 182 20.60 -18.91 -25.54
C GLY A 182 20.92 -18.26 -24.19
N ASP A 183 21.03 -19.03 -23.13
CA ASP A 183 21.12 -18.54 -21.74
C ASP A 183 22.35 -17.65 -21.44
N GLU A 184 23.38 -17.66 -22.27
CA GLU A 184 24.61 -16.85 -22.11
C GLU A 184 24.40 -15.34 -22.36
N LEU A 185 23.23 -14.92 -22.85
CA LEU A 185 22.91 -13.52 -23.16
C LEU A 185 22.66 -12.62 -21.93
N THR A 186 23.02 -13.07 -20.72
CA THR A 186 22.63 -12.46 -19.43
C THR A 186 23.52 -11.31 -18.98
#